data_AF-F9P599-F1
#
_entry.id   AF-F9P599-F1
#
_cell.length_a   1.000
_cell.length_b   1.000
_cell.length_c   1.000
_cell.angle_alpha   90.00
_cell.angle_beta   90.00
_cell.angle_gamma   90.00
#
_symmetry.space_group_name_H-M   'P 1'
#
loop_
_entity.id
_entity.type
_entity.pdbx_description
1 polymer ?
#
loop_
_entity_poly.entity_id
_entity_poly.type
_entity_poly.pdbx_seq_one_letter_code
_entity_poly.pdbx_strand_id
1 'polypeptide(L)' 'MSGSVISRNTRIKKGSRVKNSILFPRVLIGENAVVEYAILDKGVEVAENVTVRGTVDNPVVLKKGEKVTEDRIQ' A
#
# COMPACT_ATOMS: atom_id res chain seq x y z
N MET A 1 -4.65 -1.81 -11.31
CA MET A 1 -4.85 -2.51 -10.02
C MET A 1 -5.26 -3.93 -10.35
N SER A 2 -4.58 -4.94 -9.82
CA SER A 2 -4.93 -6.35 -10.09
C SER A 2 -4.72 -7.21 -8.84
N GLY A 3 -5.56 -8.23 -8.67
CA GLY A 3 -5.49 -9.16 -7.53
C GLY A 3 -5.54 -8.49 -6.15
N SER A 4 -6.15 -7.30 -6.04
CA SER A 4 -6.11 -6.49 -4.81
C SER A 4 -7.51 -6.21 -4.29
N VAL A 5 -7.63 -6.13 -2.96
CA VAL A 5 -8.85 -5.71 -2.28
C VAL A 5 -8.66 -4.28 -1.79
N ILE A 6 -9.51 -3.36 -2.25
CA ILE A 6 -9.42 -1.94 -1.92
C ILE A 6 -10.69 -1.53 -1.18
N SER A 7 -10.53 -1.16 0.09
CA SER A 7 -11.64 -0.72 0.93
C SER A 7 -12.10 0.70 0.60
N ARG A 8 -13.32 1.02 1.04
CA ARG A 8 -13.91 2.37 0.91
C ARG A 8 -13.02 3.45 1.53
N ASN A 9 -13.14 4.66 0.99
CA ASN A 9 -12.37 5.85 1.40
C ASN A 9 -10.85 5.71 1.25
N THR A 10 -10.37 4.71 0.51
CA THR A 10 -8.98 4.64 0.09
C THR A 10 -8.74 5.63 -1.04
N ARG A 11 -7.63 6.37 -0.98
CA ARG A 11 -7.21 7.30 -2.03
C ARG A 11 -5.92 6.79 -2.66
N ILE A 12 -5.94 6.58 -3.97
CA ILE A 12 -4.79 6.10 -4.73
C ILE A 12 -4.46 7.17 -5.77
N LYS A 13 -3.32 7.86 -5.60
CA LYS A 13 -2.95 8.98 -6.46
C LYS A 13 -2.37 8.52 -7.80
N LYS A 14 -2.27 9.45 -8.75
CA LYS A 14 -1.82 9.19 -10.13
C LYS A 14 -0.46 8.51 -10.16
N GLY A 15 -0.26 7.63 -11.16
CA GLY A 15 1.01 6.96 -11.42
C GLY A 15 1.34 5.82 -10.43
N SER A 16 0.62 5.71 -9.32
CA SER A 16 0.83 4.63 -8.36
C SER A 16 0.31 3.28 -8.87
N ARG A 17 0.91 2.20 -8.36
CA ARG A 17 0.56 0.82 -8.70
C ARG A 17 0.26 0.04 -7.43
N VAL A 18 -0.90 -0.63 -7.40
CA VAL A 18 -1.29 -1.57 -6.35
C VAL A 18 -1.58 -2.94 -6.98
N LYS A 19 -0.90 -3.98 -6.50
CA LYS A 19 -1.02 -5.36 -7.00
C LYS A 19 -0.94 -6.36 -5.86
N ASN A 20 -1.75 -7.42 -5.92
CA ASN A 20 -1.73 -8.53 -4.95
C ASN A 20 -1.74 -8.07 -3.48
N SER A 21 -2.52 -7.03 -3.16
CA SER A 21 -2.47 -6.34 -1.87
C SER A 21 -3.85 -6.09 -1.27
N ILE A 22 -3.91 -5.92 0.04
CA ILE A 22 -5.14 -5.61 0.79
C ILE A 22 -4.99 -4.24 1.42
N LEU A 23 -5.86 -3.30 1.04
CA LEU A 23 -5.90 -1.94 1.60
C LEU A 23 -7.19 -1.80 2.43
N PHE A 24 -7.04 -1.62 3.74
CA PHE A 24 -8.13 -1.34 4.66
C PHE A 24 -8.66 0.11 4.48
N PRO A 25 -9.80 0.47 5.11
CA PRO A 25 -10.40 1.78 4.89
C PRO A 25 -9.47 2.94 5.24
N ARG A 26 -9.61 4.04 4.47
CA ARG A 26 -8.87 5.30 4.65
C ARG A 26 -7.36 5.22 4.39
N VAL A 27 -6.89 4.21 3.66
CA VAL A 27 -5.50 4.19 3.20
C VAL A 27 -5.26 5.30 2.16
N LEU A 28 -4.09 5.93 2.20
CA LEU A 28 -3.61 6.87 1.20
C LEU A 28 -2.36 6.33 0.52
N ILE A 29 -2.40 6.17 -0.80
CA ILE A 29 -1.25 5.82 -1.63
C ILE A 29 -0.82 7.07 -2.40
N GLY A 30 0.41 7.52 -2.15
CA GLY A 30 1.05 8.68 -2.78
C GLY A 30 1.24 8.53 -4.29
N GLU A 31 1.64 9.63 -4.95
CA GLU A 31 1.90 9.62 -6.40
C GLU A 31 3.07 8.70 -6.72
N ASN A 32 2.97 7.94 -7.80
CA ASN A 32 4.01 7.00 -8.26
C ASN A 32 4.43 5.92 -7.25
N ALA A 33 3.72 5.78 -6.12
CA ALA A 33 4.03 4.76 -5.12
C ALA A 33 3.74 3.36 -5.66
N VAL A 34 4.51 2.36 -5.21
CA VAL A 34 4.36 0.96 -5.62
C VAL A 34 3.99 0.13 -4.38
N VAL A 35 2.87 -0.58 -4.44
CA VAL A 35 2.40 -1.46 -3.37
C VAL A 35 2.13 -2.85 -3.94
N GLU A 36 2.95 -3.83 -3.56
CA GLU A 36 2.90 -5.19 -4.08
C GLU A 36 3.04 -6.21 -2.96
N TYR A 37 2.15 -7.21 -2.90
CA TYR A 37 2.15 -8.21 -1.83
C TYR A 37 2.19 -7.58 -0.43
N ALA A 38 1.24 -6.69 -0.15
CA ALA A 38 1.19 -5.95 1.10
C ALA A 38 -0.22 -5.91 1.72
N ILE A 39 -0.26 -5.82 3.05
CA ILE A 39 -1.48 -5.64 3.85
C ILE A 39 -1.35 -4.32 4.60
N LEU A 40 -2.18 -3.34 4.23
CA LEU A 40 -2.17 -1.99 4.77
C LEU A 40 -3.40 -1.80 5.65
N ASP A 41 -3.22 -1.76 6.97
CA ASP A 41 -4.33 -1.53 7.93
C ASP A 41 -4.90 -0.11 7.81
N LYS A 42 -6.04 0.14 8.47
CA LYS A 42 -6.85 1.34 8.32
C LYS A 42 -6.04 2.60 8.61
N GLY A 43 -6.13 3.56 7.70
CA GLY A 43 -5.47 4.86 7.82
C GLY A 43 -3.97 4.88 7.53
N VAL A 44 -3.39 3.81 6.97
CA VAL A 44 -1.99 3.84 6.52
C VAL A 44 -1.80 4.86 5.39
N GLU A 45 -0.69 5.59 5.42
CA GLU A 45 -0.28 6.54 4.39
C GLU A 45 1.07 6.12 3.81
N VAL A 46 1.13 5.84 2.51
CA VAL A 46 2.37 5.60 1.76
C VAL A 46 2.73 6.88 1.01
N ALA A 47 3.93 7.40 1.22
CA ALA A 47 4.38 8.63 0.57
C ALA A 47 4.58 8.45 -0.94
N GLU A 48 4.73 9.56 -1.66
CA GLU A 48 5.04 9.53 -3.08
C GLU A 48 6.39 8.86 -3.37
N ASN A 49 6.48 8.18 -4.51
CA ASN A 49 7.66 7.46 -4.98
C ASN A 49 8.17 6.33 -4.04
N VAL A 50 7.44 6.00 -2.96
CA VAL A 50 7.80 4.92 -2.04
C VAL A 50 7.34 3.56 -2.58
N THR A 51 8.19 2.56 -2.40
CA THR A 51 7.91 1.15 -2.70
C THR A 51 7.68 0.34 -1.43
N VAL A 52 6.50 -0.25 -1.31
CA VAL A 52 6.16 -1.28 -0.32
C VAL A 52 5.98 -2.59 -1.08
N ARG A 53 6.93 -3.51 -0.95
CA ARG A 53 6.92 -4.78 -1.68
C ARG A 53 7.28 -5.95 -0.77
N GLY A 54 6.33 -6.86 -0.60
CA GLY A 54 6.58 -8.19 -0.04
C GLY A 54 6.67 -9.27 -1.12
N THR A 55 6.54 -10.51 -0.68
CA THR A 55 6.41 -11.68 -1.56
C THR A 55 5.06 -12.37 -1.32
N VAL A 56 4.74 -13.35 -2.17
CA VAL A 56 3.50 -14.14 -2.03
C VAL A 56 3.43 -14.85 -0.67
N ASP A 57 4.56 -15.36 -0.17
CA ASP A 57 4.65 -16.13 1.07
C ASP A 57 4.88 -15.22 2.29
N ASN A 58 5.43 -14.03 2.08
CA ASN A 58 5.77 -13.10 3.14
C ASN A 58 5.39 -11.66 2.74
N PRO A 59 4.11 -11.28 2.89
CA PRO A 59 3.67 -9.94 2.55
C PRO A 59 4.16 -8.90 3.57
N VAL A 60 4.37 -7.66 3.13
CA VAL A 60 4.64 -6.56 4.05
C VAL A 60 3.35 -6.16 4.76
N VAL A 61 3.36 -6.14 6.10
CA VAL A 61 2.21 -5.72 6.91
C VAL A 61 2.47 -4.37 7.57
N LEU A 62 1.65 -3.38 7.26
CA LEU A 62 1.72 -2.02 7.81
C LEU A 62 0.59 -1.78 8.82
N LYS A 63 0.92 -1.21 9.97
CA LYS A 63 0.01 -1.10 11.11
C LYS A 63 -0.94 0.10 10.97
N LYS A 64 -2.07 0.06 11.70
CA LYS A 64 -3.06 1.14 11.73
C LYS A 64 -2.41 2.53 11.87
N GLY A 65 -2.69 3.41 10.92
CA GLY A 65 -2.25 4.82 10.97
C GLY A 65 -0.75 5.05 10.71
N GLU A 66 -0.01 4.00 10.31
CA GLU A 66 1.41 4.13 9.99
C GLU A 66 1.63 5.02 8.78
N LYS A 67 2.69 5.83 8.82
CA LYS A 67 3.16 6.64 7.71
C LYS A 67 4.47 6.06 7.19
N VAL A 68 4.49 5.69 5.93
CA VAL A 68 5.65 5.06 5.29
C VAL A 68 6.27 6.06 4.31
N THR A 69 7.43 6.59 4.70
CA THR A 69 8.19 7.60 3.95
C THR A 69 9.44 7.04 3.27
N GLU A 70 9.73 5.76 3.49
CA GLU A 70 10.90 5.06 2.98
C GLU A 70 10.49 3.68 2.46
N ASP A 71 11.30 3.13 1.56
CA ASP A 71 11.04 1.84 0.95
C ASP A 71 11.00 0.70 2.00
N ARG A 72 10.05 -0.22 1.82
CA ARG A 72 9.89 -1.44 2.62
C ARG A 72 9.84 -2.63 1.68
N ILE A 73 11.00 -3.23 1.43
CA ILE A 73 11.18 -4.33 0.48
C ILE A 73 11.63 -5.58 1.23
N GLN A 74 10.96 -6.71 0.99
CA GLN A 74 11.29 -8.04 1.52
C GLN A 74 11.49 -9.03 0.37
#